data_AF-A0A5C5TUG4-F1
#
_entry.id   AF-A0A5C5TUG4-F1
#
_cell.length_a   1.000
_cell.length_b   1.000
_cell.length_c   1.000
_cell.angle_alpha   90.00
_cell.angle_beta   90.00
_cell.angle_gamma   90.00
#
_symmetry.space_group_name_H-M   'P 1'
#
loop_
_entity.id
_entity.type
_entity.pdbx_description
1 polymer ?
#
loop_
_entity_poly.entity_id
_entity_poly.type
_entity_poly.pdbx_seq_one_letter_code
_entity_poly.pdbx_strand_id
1 'polypeptide(L)' 'GVSSSSLGRWVAKAQGTLGTGSGSHKRAADTTSDDPTQLRKRIMELERENDFLKKAAAFFAKTQP' A
#
# COMPACT_ATOMS: atom_id res chain seq x y z
N GLY A 1 16.52 -14.49 -26.34
CA GLY A 1 16.45 -13.01 -26.25
C GLY A 1 15.36 -12.62 -25.28
N VAL A 2 15.51 -11.50 -24.56
CA VAL A 2 14.49 -10.99 -23.63
C VAL A 2 13.34 -10.35 -24.44
N SER A 3 12.10 -10.58 -24.04
CA SER A 3 10.93 -9.96 -24.69
C SER A 3 10.90 -8.45 -24.49
N SER A 4 10.41 -7.71 -25.49
CA SER A 4 10.20 -6.25 -25.42
C SER A 4 9.31 -5.84 -24.24
N SER A 5 8.33 -6.68 -23.90
CA SER A 5 7.46 -6.50 -22.74
C SER A 5 8.20 -6.55 -21.40
N SER A 6 9.19 -7.44 -21.26
CA SER A 6 10.00 -7.56 -20.05
C SER A 6 10.91 -6.35 -19.88
N LEU A 7 11.52 -5.90 -20.98
CA LEU A 7 12.30 -4.66 -21.03
C LEU A 7 11.45 -3.44 -20.66
N GLY A 8 10.25 -3.30 -21.23
CA GLY A 8 9.33 -2.20 -20.91
C GLY A 8 8.95 -2.17 -19.43
N ARG A 9 8.72 -3.33 -18.81
CA ARG A 9 8.44 -3.43 -17.37
C ARG A 9 9.64 -3.04 -16.51
N TRP A 10 10.86 -3.43 -16.90
CA TRP A 10 12.08 -3.04 -16.16
C TRP A 10 12.35 -1.55 -16.26
N VAL A 11 12.18 -0.96 -17.45
CA VAL A 11 12.30 0.49 -17.68
C VAL A 11 11.27 1.26 -16.86
N ALA A 12 10.01 0.82 -16.84
CA ALA A 12 8.97 1.43 -16.01
C ALA A 12 9.27 1.30 -14.51
N LYS A 13 9.84 0.16 -14.07
CA LYS A 13 10.27 -0.04 -12.68
C LYS A 13 11.39 0.93 -12.29
N ALA A 14 12.41 1.05 -13.14
CA ALA A 14 13.55 1.95 -12.90
C ALA A 14 13.13 3.43 -12.87
N GLN A 15 12.13 3.80 -13.68
CA GLN A 15 11.60 5.17 -13.72
C GLN A 15 10.51 5.47 -12.68
N GLY A 16 10.12 4.48 -11.85
CA GLY A 16 9.01 4.64 -10.90
C GLY A 16 7.63 4.82 -11.55
N THR A 17 7.51 4.59 -12.87
CA THR A 17 6.24 4.68 -13.62
C THR A 17 5.54 3.32 -13.73
N LEU A 18 6.09 2.29 -13.09
CA LEU A 18 5.48 0.97 -13.04
C LEU A 18 4.14 1.04 -12.32
N GLY A 19 3.04 0.94 -13.07
CA GLY A 19 1.72 1.14 -12.51
C GLY A 19 1.28 2.61 -12.49
N THR A 20 1.65 3.42 -13.48
CA THR A 20 0.96 4.71 -13.75
C THR A 20 0.02 4.64 -14.96
N GLY A 21 -0.09 3.47 -15.61
CA GLY A 21 -1.00 3.24 -16.73
C GLY A 21 -2.48 3.13 -16.31
N SER A 22 -3.37 3.41 -17.26
CA SER A 22 -4.83 3.30 -17.13
C SER A 22 -5.22 1.94 -16.54
N GLY A 23 -5.59 1.90 -15.25
CA GLY A 23 -5.85 0.66 -14.50
C GLY A 23 -4.98 0.46 -13.24
N SER A 24 -3.98 1.30 -12.99
CA SER A 24 -3.18 1.18 -11.77
C SER A 24 -3.90 1.59 -10.49
N HIS A 25 -4.88 2.48 -10.60
CA HIS A 25 -5.73 2.95 -9.50
C HIS A 25 -6.58 1.83 -8.89
N LYS A 26 -6.71 0.67 -9.57
CA LYS A 26 -7.42 -0.52 -9.09
C LYS A 26 -6.52 -1.56 -8.43
N ARG A 27 -5.20 -1.38 -8.42
CA ARG A 27 -4.28 -2.30 -7.73
C ARG A 27 -4.13 -1.89 -6.27
N ALA A 28 -4.15 -2.89 -5.39
CA ALA A 28 -3.77 -2.71 -4.00
C ALA A 28 -2.38 -2.09 -3.93
N ALA A 29 -2.14 -1.21 -2.96
CA ALA A 29 -0.84 -0.61 -2.75
C ALA A 29 0.20 -1.71 -2.57
N ASP A 30 1.30 -1.63 -3.33
CA ASP A 30 2.37 -2.62 -3.24
C ASP A 30 3.09 -2.44 -1.89
N THR A 31 3.19 -3.52 -1.12
CA THR A 31 3.78 -3.52 0.22
C THR A 31 5.29 -3.28 0.21
N THR A 32 5.92 -3.44 -0.96
CA THR A 32 7.34 -3.17 -1.20
C THR A 32 7.56 -1.87 -1.98
N SER A 33 6.52 -1.04 -2.11
CA SER A 33 6.60 0.22 -2.84
C SER A 33 7.36 1.28 -2.08
N ASP A 34 8.37 1.86 -2.72
CA ASP A 34 9.04 3.08 -2.27
C ASP A 34 8.29 4.36 -2.72
N ASP A 35 7.10 4.22 -3.33
CA ASP A 35 6.30 5.38 -3.75
C ASP A 35 5.76 6.15 -2.52
N PRO A 36 6.18 7.40 -2.30
CA PRO A 36 5.80 8.16 -1.11
C PRO A 36 4.29 8.42 -1.04
N THR A 37 3.57 8.41 -2.15
CA THR A 37 2.11 8.62 -2.16
C THR A 37 1.37 7.38 -1.66
N GLN A 38 1.79 6.19 -2.10
CA GLN A 38 1.25 4.92 -1.61
C GLN A 38 1.58 4.70 -0.13
N LEU A 39 2.80 5.04 0.28
CA LEU A 39 3.22 4.95 1.68
C LEU A 39 2.38 5.86 2.59
N ARG A 40 2.14 7.13 2.20
CA ARG A 40 1.24 8.03 2.95
C ARG A 40 -0.17 7.46 3.09
N LYS A 41 -0.73 6.93 1.99
CA LYS A 41 -2.07 6.30 2.02
C LYS A 41 -2.10 5.11 2.99
N ARG A 42 -1.02 4.32 3.03
CA ARG A 42 -0.91 3.17 3.92
C ARG A 42 -0.79 3.59 5.39
N ILE A 43 -0.02 4.62 5.70
CA ILE A 43 0.11 5.17 7.06
C ILE A 43 -1.26 5.61 7.57
N MET A 44 -2.01 6.39 6.79
CA MET A 44 -3.35 6.84 7.21
C MET A 44 -4.32 5.68 7.48
N GLU A 45 -4.27 4.61 6.68
CA GLU A 45 -5.12 3.43 6.91
C GLU A 45 -4.71 2.70 8.18
N LEU A 46 -3.41 2.47 8.39
CA LEU A 46 -2.89 1.81 9.59
C LEU A 46 -3.18 2.60 10.86
N GLU A 47 -3.09 3.93 10.82
CA GLU A 47 -3.46 4.79 11.95
C GLU A 47 -4.95 4.66 12.31
N ARG A 48 -5.83 4.64 11.29
CA ARG A 48 -7.27 4.43 11.50
C ARG A 48 -7.57 3.07 12.12
N GLU A 49 -6.95 2.00 11.59
CA GLU A 49 -7.07 0.64 12.13
C GLU A 49 -6.56 0.57 13.57
N ASN A 50 -5.41 1.19 13.86
CA ASN A 50 -4.82 1.21 15.20
C ASN A 50 -5.72 1.93 16.21
N ASP A 51 -6.31 3.07 15.83
CA ASP A 51 -7.24 3.80 16.69
C ASP A 51 -8.52 3.00 16.98
N PHE A 52 -9.03 2.28 15.98
CA PHE A 52 -10.14 1.35 16.19
C PHE A 52 -9.76 0.24 17.18
N LEU A 53 -8.60 -0.40 16.98
CA LEU A 53 -8.10 -1.46 17.86
C LEU A 53 -7.85 -0.98 19.29
N LYS A 54 -7.31 0.23 19.48
CA LYS A 54 -7.14 0.85 20.80
C LYS A 54 -8.47 1.04 21.51
N LYS A 55 -9.48 1.56 20.81
CA LYS A 55 -10.84 1.74 21.36
C LYS A 55 -11.46 0.39 21.73
N ALA A 56 -11.31 -0.61 20.87
CA ALA A 56 -11.77 -1.97 21.15
C ALA A 56 -11.06 -2.57 22.38
N ALA A 57 -9.74 -2.46 22.46
CA ALA A 57 -8.96 -2.92 23.61
C ALA A 57 -9.38 -2.22 24.91
N ALA A 58 -9.59 -0.90 24.88
CA ALA A 58 -10.06 -0.14 26.03
C ALA A 58 -11.49 -0.52 26.45
N PHE A 59 -12.35 -0.87 25.50
CA PHE A 59 -13.68 -1.42 25.80
C PHE A 59 -13.54 -2.78 26.49
N PHE A 60 -12.82 -3.73 25.89
CA PHE A 60 -12.67 -5.06 26.45
C PHE A 60 -11.99 -5.06 27.83
N ALA A 61 -10.97 -4.23 28.04
CA ALA A 61 -10.31 -4.11 29.35
C ALA A 61 -11.26 -3.65 30.47
N LYS A 62 -12.30 -2.87 30.14
CA LYS A 62 -13.32 -2.43 31.11
C LYS A 62 -14.38 -3.49 31.37
N THR A 63 -14.56 -4.43 30.45
CA THR A 63 -15.55 -5.51 30.51
C THR A 63 -14.93 -6.85 30.94
N GLN A 64 -13.63 -6.89 31.21
CA GLN A 64 -12.99 -8.03 31.88
C GLN A 64 -13.37 -8.03 33.38
N PRO A 65 -13.85 -9.16 33.93
CA PRO A 65 -14.29 -9.27 35.32
C PRO A 65 -13.14 -9.15 36.33
#